data_AF-A0A6C0CWU2-F1
#
_entry.id   AF-A0A6C0CWU2-F1
#
_cell.length_a   1.000
_cell.length_b   1.000
_cell.length_c   1.000
_cell.angle_alpha   90.00
_cell.angle_beta   90.00
_cell.angle_gamma   90.00
#
_symmetry.space_group_name_H-M   'P 1'
#
loop_
_entity.id
_entity.type
_entity.pdbx_description
1 polymer ?
#
loop_
_entity_poly.entity_id
_entity_poly.type
_entity_poly.pdbx_seq_one_letter_code
_entity_poly.pdbx_strand_id
1 'polypeptide(L)'
;MIEILETYLKLSKDKESSLKDFLDDNTLKQINKYKLVDDIYLNDSVVLIKKNTLKIDHIGKVYRSNNNRISLRKSNGVNITVNMNHYYVFVKRVKNKNNDRIFYEMLLNHL
;
A
#
# COMPACT_ATOMS: atom_id res chain seq x y z
N MET A 1 12.82 2.85 -12.22
CA MET A 1 11.86 3.98 -12.16
C MET A 1 12.53 5.12 -11.42
N ILE A 2 12.28 6.37 -11.81
CA ILE A 2 12.79 7.55 -11.10
C ILE A 2 11.92 7.83 -9.87
N GLU A 3 12.52 7.94 -8.69
CA GLU A 3 11.85 8.34 -7.44
C GLU A 3 12.18 9.81 -7.16
N ILE A 4 11.20 10.70 -7.30
CA ILE A 4 11.46 12.16 -7.31
C ILE A 4 11.91 12.67 -5.94
N LEU A 5 11.50 12.00 -4.86
CA LEU A 5 11.80 12.41 -3.48
C LEU A 5 12.92 11.58 -2.83
N GLU A 6 13.64 10.74 -3.57
CA GLU A 6 14.59 9.79 -2.99
C GLU A 6 15.65 10.48 -2.11
N THR A 7 16.28 11.53 -2.62
CA THR A 7 17.33 12.27 -1.89
C THR A 7 16.77 12.95 -0.65
N TYR A 8 15.57 13.49 -0.72
CA TYR A 8 14.93 14.18 0.40
C TYR A 8 14.52 13.20 1.51
N LEU A 9 13.87 12.09 1.15
CA LEU A 9 13.42 11.06 2.09
C LEU A 9 14.57 10.28 2.73
N LYS A 10 15.76 10.24 2.10
CA LYS A 10 16.98 9.70 2.72
C LYS A 10 17.53 10.57 3.85
N LEU A 11 17.28 11.88 3.78
CA LEU A 11 17.75 12.86 4.76
C LEU A 11 16.74 13.11 5.87
N SER A 12 15.46 12.74 5.67
CA SER A 12 14.42 12.95 6.66
C SER A 12 14.47 11.90 7.78
N LYS A 13 14.17 12.35 9.00
CA LYS A 13 14.04 11.45 10.17
C LYS A 13 12.73 10.66 10.14
N ASP A 14 11.66 11.24 9.59
CA ASP A 14 10.36 10.61 9.44
C ASP A 14 9.94 10.63 7.97
N LYS A 15 10.05 9.47 7.31
CA LYS A 15 9.70 9.33 5.89
C LYS A 15 8.21 9.52 5.63
N GLU A 16 7.34 9.12 6.56
CA GLU A 16 5.90 9.20 6.35
C GLU A 16 5.42 10.65 6.43
N SER A 17 5.82 11.38 7.48
CA SER A 17 5.47 12.80 7.61
C SER A 17 6.04 13.60 6.45
N SER A 18 7.33 13.41 6.16
CA SER A 18 8.00 14.08 5.06
C SER A 18 7.37 13.79 3.71
N LEU A 19 6.87 12.58 3.46
CA LEU A 19 6.18 12.28 2.21
C LEU A 19 4.81 12.99 2.14
N LYS A 20 4.07 13.03 3.25
CA LYS A 20 2.74 13.67 3.31
C LYS A 20 2.79 15.16 2.98
N ASP A 21 3.87 15.84 3.30
CA ASP A 21 4.06 17.27 3.01
C ASP A 21 4.06 17.59 1.50
N PHE A 22 4.30 16.60 0.63
CA PHE A 22 4.32 16.77 -0.84
C PHE A 22 3.08 16.22 -1.54
N LEU A 23 2.15 15.62 -0.79
CA LEU A 23 0.91 15.07 -1.35
C LEU A 23 -0.17 16.12 -1.39
N ASP A 24 -1.00 16.09 -2.42
CA ASP A 24 -2.15 16.97 -2.54
C ASP A 24 -3.23 16.63 -1.49
N ASP A 25 -4.05 17.63 -1.12
CA ASP A 25 -5.10 17.49 -0.10
C ASP A 25 -6.07 16.33 -0.37
N ASN A 26 -6.35 16.04 -1.64
CA ASN A 26 -7.24 14.93 -2.01
C ASN A 26 -6.58 13.58 -1.70
N THR A 27 -5.30 13.43 -2.06
CA THR A 27 -4.51 12.24 -1.70
C THR A 27 -4.41 12.08 -0.18
N LEU A 28 -4.11 13.16 0.56
CA LEU A 28 -4.02 13.15 2.02
C LEU A 28 -5.32 12.69 2.69
N LYS A 29 -6.48 13.16 2.22
CA LYS A 29 -7.79 12.72 2.73
C LYS A 29 -8.00 11.22 2.57
N GLN A 30 -7.54 10.64 1.46
CA GLN A 30 -7.69 9.21 1.20
C GLN A 30 -6.75 8.35 2.06
N ILE A 31 -5.53 8.83 2.33
CA ILE A 31 -4.54 8.09 3.12
C ILE A 31 -4.56 8.40 4.61
N ASN A 32 -5.40 9.32 5.11
CA ASN A 32 -5.40 9.74 6.52
C ASN A 32 -5.54 8.56 7.52
N LYS A 33 -6.25 7.49 7.13
CA LYS A 33 -6.43 6.26 7.93
C LYS A 33 -5.43 5.14 7.61
N TYR A 34 -4.47 5.41 6.75
CA TYR A 34 -3.46 4.48 6.29
C TYR A 34 -2.09 4.88 6.85
N LYS A 35 -1.19 3.90 6.95
CA LYS A 35 0.20 4.12 7.37
C LYS A 35 1.14 3.71 6.25
N LEU A 36 2.26 4.42 6.10
CA LEU A 36 3.31 4.03 5.18
C LEU A 36 3.98 2.77 5.74
N VAL A 37 4.09 1.72 4.92
CA VAL A 37 4.72 0.45 5.33
C VAL A 37 5.61 -0.07 4.22
N ASP A 38 6.64 -0.80 4.62
CA ASP A 38 7.51 -1.54 3.69
C ASP A 38 6.93 -2.92 3.37
N ASP A 39 6.24 -3.54 4.34
CA ASP A 39 5.64 -4.88 4.20
C ASP A 39 4.12 -4.83 4.13
N ILE A 40 3.54 -5.67 3.26
CA ILE A 40 2.09 -5.87 3.15
C ILE A 40 1.71 -7.34 3.28
N TYR A 41 0.50 -7.59 3.77
CA TYR A 41 -0.05 -8.92 3.96
C TYR A 41 -1.28 -9.16 3.09
N LEU A 42 -1.67 -10.42 2.96
CA LEU A 42 -2.94 -10.78 2.30
C LEU A 42 -4.11 -10.12 3.03
N ASN A 43 -5.14 -9.74 2.27
CA ASN A 43 -6.33 -9.02 2.72
C ASN A 43 -6.12 -7.58 3.23
N ASP A 44 -4.88 -7.07 3.24
CA ASP A 44 -4.64 -5.68 3.56
C ASP A 44 -5.32 -4.76 2.54
N SER A 45 -5.99 -3.71 3.04
CA SER A 45 -6.47 -2.60 2.22
C SER A 45 -5.31 -1.63 1.99
N VAL A 46 -4.98 -1.39 0.73
CA VAL A 46 -3.81 -0.62 0.35
C VAL A 46 -4.13 0.51 -0.63
N VAL A 47 -3.38 1.59 -0.51
CA VAL A 47 -3.32 2.71 -1.46
C VAL A 47 -1.90 2.78 -2.00
N LEU A 48 -1.76 2.75 -3.33
CA LEU A 48 -0.49 2.82 -4.02
C LEU A 48 -0.31 4.21 -4.64
N ILE A 49 0.73 4.90 -4.19
CA ILE A 49 1.11 6.22 -4.72
C ILE A 49 2.36 6.07 -5.55
N LYS A 50 2.34 6.52 -6.80
CA LYS A 50 3.51 6.43 -7.69
C LYS A 50 4.67 7.28 -7.18
N LYS A 51 5.86 6.70 -7.11
CA LYS A 51 7.09 7.41 -6.72
C LYS A 51 7.50 8.52 -7.68
N ASN A 52 7.09 8.42 -8.95
CA ASN A 52 7.44 9.37 -10.01
C ASN A 52 6.39 10.45 -10.27
N THR A 53 5.20 10.38 -9.69
CA THR A 53 4.17 11.42 -9.87
C THR A 53 3.54 11.89 -8.58
N LEU A 54 3.77 11.17 -7.48
CA LEU A 54 3.14 11.40 -6.17
C LEU A 54 1.61 11.33 -6.21
N LYS A 55 1.03 10.72 -7.26
CA LYS A 55 -0.40 10.54 -7.41
C LYS A 55 -0.82 9.12 -7.03
N ILE A 56 -2.02 8.99 -6.48
CA ILE A 56 -2.67 7.69 -6.29
C ILE A 56 -2.87 7.04 -7.66
N ASP A 57 -2.34 5.84 -7.82
CA ASP A 57 -2.55 5.02 -9.02
C ASP A 57 -3.63 3.98 -8.78
N HIS A 58 -3.55 3.29 -7.63
CA HIS A 58 -4.41 2.14 -7.34
C HIS A 58 -4.83 2.10 -5.87
N ILE A 59 -6.06 1.66 -5.64
CA ILE A 59 -6.64 1.39 -4.33
C ILE A 59 -7.33 0.02 -4.41
N GLY A 60 -7.07 -0.85 -3.44
CA GLY A 60 -7.67 -2.17 -3.44
C GLY A 60 -7.27 -3.02 -2.25
N LYS A 61 -7.69 -4.29 -2.27
CA LYS A 61 -7.27 -5.30 -1.30
C LYS A 61 -6.24 -6.24 -1.91
N VAL A 62 -5.20 -6.55 -1.16
CA VAL A 62 -4.18 -7.52 -1.55
C VAL A 62 -4.80 -8.92 -1.54
N TYR A 63 -4.72 -9.64 -2.65
CA TYR A 63 -5.15 -11.05 -2.72
C TYR A 63 -4.01 -11.99 -3.11
N ARG A 64 -2.89 -11.44 -3.59
CA ARG A 64 -1.66 -12.19 -3.85
C ARG A 64 -0.46 -11.28 -3.65
N SER A 65 0.58 -11.80 -3.01
CA SER A 65 1.90 -11.17 -2.94
C SER A 65 2.94 -12.19 -3.37
N ASN A 66 3.86 -11.81 -4.24
CA ASN A 66 4.99 -12.65 -4.62
C ASN A 66 6.21 -11.78 -4.83
N ASN A 67 7.21 -11.94 -3.96
CA ASN A 67 8.46 -11.18 -3.93
C ASN A 67 8.20 -9.68 -4.10
N ASN A 68 8.37 -9.18 -5.32
CA ASN A 68 8.30 -7.76 -5.66
C ASN A 68 7.02 -7.36 -6.42
N ARG A 69 6.07 -8.29 -6.57
CA ARG A 69 4.81 -8.06 -7.27
C ARG A 69 3.65 -8.31 -6.33
N ILE A 70 2.68 -7.42 -6.41
CA ILE A 70 1.45 -7.52 -5.63
C ILE A 70 0.25 -7.48 -6.56
N SER A 71 -0.72 -8.32 -6.26
CA SER A 71 -1.99 -8.34 -6.96
C SER A 71 -3.09 -7.77 -6.07
N LEU A 72 -3.77 -6.75 -6.58
CA LEU A 72 -4.84 -6.05 -5.90
C LEU A 72 -6.17 -6.33 -6.57
N ARG A 73 -7.19 -6.59 -5.75
CA ARG A 73 -8.59 -6.60 -6.16
C ARG A 73 -9.16 -5.21 -5.91
N LYS A 74 -9.51 -4.52 -6.99
CA LYS A 74 -10.15 -3.20 -6.93
C LYS A 74 -11.64 -3.33 -6.57
N SER A 75 -12.24 -2.24 -6.11
CA SER A 75 -13.67 -2.19 -5.75
C SER A 75 -14.60 -2.52 -6.93
N ASN A 76 -14.18 -2.19 -8.15
CA ASN A 76 -14.91 -2.50 -9.39
C ASN A 76 -14.72 -3.95 -9.87
N GLY A 77 -14.14 -4.83 -9.04
CA GLY A 77 -13.93 -6.24 -9.37
C GLY A 77 -12.72 -6.53 -10.26
N VAL A 78 -12.04 -5.51 -10.78
CA VAL A 78 -10.84 -5.69 -11.61
C VAL A 78 -9.65 -6.07 -10.76
N ASN A 79 -8.94 -7.11 -11.21
CA ASN A 79 -7.68 -7.52 -10.63
C ASN A 79 -6.52 -6.89 -11.39
N ILE A 80 -5.56 -6.34 -10.66
CA ILE A 80 -4.33 -5.78 -11.22
C ILE A 80 -3.13 -6.40 -10.55
N THR A 81 -2.00 -6.49 -11.26
CA THR A 81 -0.71 -6.90 -10.68
C THR A 81 0.34 -5.86 -11.00
N VAL A 82 1.01 -5.34 -9.97
CA VAL A 82 1.99 -4.26 -10.11
C VAL A 82 3.28 -4.59 -9.38
N ASN A 83 4.36 -3.92 -9.78
CA ASN A 83 5.66 -4.01 -9.11
C ASN A 83 5.69 -3.03 -7.93
N MET A 84 5.96 -3.52 -6.72
CA MET A 84 5.91 -2.72 -5.49
C MET A 84 6.97 -1.63 -5.44
N ASN A 85 8.16 -1.86 -6.02
CA ASN A 85 9.26 -0.89 -6.02
C ASN A 85 8.92 0.45 -6.67
N HIS A 86 7.84 0.50 -7.45
CA HIS A 86 7.38 1.69 -8.16
C HIS A 86 6.46 2.59 -7.30
N TYR A 87 6.09 2.16 -6.10
CA TYR A 87 5.08 2.81 -5.29
C TYR A 87 5.54 3.06 -3.86
N TYR A 88 5.01 4.12 -3.25
CA TYR A 88 4.84 4.21 -1.81
C TYR A 88 3.55 3.49 -1.42
N VAL A 89 3.64 2.61 -0.43
CA VAL A 89 2.53 1.71 -0.08
C VAL A 89 1.94 2.14 1.25
N PHE A 90 0.69 2.57 1.20
CA PHE A 90 -0.08 2.97 2.37
C PHE A 90 -1.06 1.86 2.71
N VAL A 91 -1.04 1.36 3.94
CA VAL A 91 -1.88 0.24 4.39
C VAL A 91 -2.79 0.64 5.54
N LYS A 92 -4.06 0.24 5.44
CA LYS A 92 -5.04 0.32 6.51
C LYS A 92 -5.28 -1.08 7.06
N ARG A 93 -4.64 -1.37 8.20
CA ARG A 93 -4.85 -2.64 8.91
C ARG A 93 -6.25 -2.65 9.52
N VAL A 94 -7.11 -3.53 9.03
CA VAL A 94 -8.45 -3.73 9.59
C VAL A 94 -8.34 -4.74 10.72
N LYS A 95 -8.34 -4.27 11.97
CA LYS A 95 -8.49 -5.11 13.17
C LYS A 95 -9.97 -5.46 13.31
N ASN A 96 -10.39 -6.61 12.79
CA ASN A 96 -11.73 -7.14 13.07
C ASN A 96 -11.60 -8.64 13.31
N LYS A 97 -12.27 -9.18 14.34
CA LYS A 97 -12.25 -10.62 14.72
C LYS A 97 -12.51 -11.55 13.54
N ASN A 98 -13.37 -11.14 12.60
CA ASN A 98 -13.67 -11.92 11.39
C ASN A 98 -12.49 -11.98 10.41
N ASN A 99 -11.68 -10.92 10.37
CA ASN A 99 -10.50 -10.84 9.51
C ASN A 99 -9.38 -11.76 10.03
N ASP A 100 -9.23 -11.85 11.36
CA ASP A 100 -8.29 -12.77 12.00
C ASP A 100 -8.62 -14.22 11.69
N ARG A 101 -9.90 -14.61 11.78
CA ARG A 101 -10.36 -15.96 11.39
C ARG A 101 -10.01 -16.28 9.94
N ILE A 102 -10.32 -15.38 9.01
CA ILE A 102 -10.03 -15.56 7.57
C ILE A 102 -8.52 -15.63 7.33
N PHE A 103 -7.73 -14.82 8.05
CA PHE A 103 -6.27 -14.84 7.97
C PHE A 103 -5.71 -16.19 8.44
N TYR A 104 -6.16 -16.71 9.59
CA TYR A 104 -5.74 -18.02 10.08
C TYR A 104 -6.20 -19.17 9.17
N GLU A 105 -7.41 -19.12 8.62
CA GLU A 105 -7.89 -20.09 7.63
C GLU A 105 -7.02 -20.07 6.36
N MET A 106 -6.63 -18.89 5.86
CA MET A 106 -5.72 -18.78 4.71
C MET A 106 -4.32 -19.33 4.99
N LEU A 107 -3.83 -19.15 6.22
CA LEU A 107 -2.51 -19.63 6.65
C LEU A 107 -2.48 -21.16 6.76
N LEU A 108 -3.55 -21.75 7.31
CA LEU A 108 -3.73 -23.21 7.37
C LEU A 108 -3.85 -23.84 5.98
N ASN A 109 -4.54 -23.21 5.04
CA ASN A 109 -4.70 -23.72 3.67
C ASN A 109 -3.43 -23.59 2.79
N HIS A 110 -2.39 -22.92 3.27
CA HIS A 110 -1.10 -22.76 2.57
C HIS A 110 0.03 -23.64 3.16
N LEU A 111 -0.26 -24.43 4.19
CA LEU A 111 0.59 -25.50 4.72
C LEU A 111 0.28 -26.83 4.03
#